data_AF-A0A348ZZF8-F1
#
_entry.id   AF-A0A348ZZF8-F1
#
_cell.length_a   1.000
_cell.length_b   1.000
_cell.length_c   1.000
_cell.angle_alpha   90.00
_cell.angle_beta   90.00
_cell.angle_gamma   90.00
#
_symmetry.space_group_name_H-M   'P 1'
#
loop_
_entity.id
_entity.type
_entity.pdbx_description
1 polymer ?
#
loop_
_entity_poly.entity_id
_entity_poly.type
_entity_poly.pdbx_seq_one_letter_code
_entity_poly.pdbx_strand_id
1 'polypeptide(L)'
;MFVGSVLAFILGIYAQAVNPLPTPLTLSLLTCSLALIPILLRRGRIAVLCLILLGFSLVGSLRVALVPRDDAFVSIPERRNDLYGGTVIESSATMTTVRLSSPALCRGIRAVFVSDVPMPINTEIRVVGLLRELRPSFKNPSVGSWKWLKRLEGIGYELKGRLVSMTAGTSLVEGFRGYFKKTIEQSGARHTDVLTTLTVGDRTSLDQGKNDLFIRTGTSHVLAISGFNVGIVSGFFFFFLKILFSLRPSFRLSGRHTRYAALVTMPFPFAFMFVA
;
A
#
# COMPACT_ATOMS: atom_id res chain seq x y z
N MET A 1 20.26 -9.30 -9.32
CA MET A 1 19.19 -8.47 -9.94
C MET A 1 18.25 -7.85 -8.92
N PHE A 2 17.68 -8.61 -7.98
CA PHE A 2 16.73 -8.07 -6.98
C PHE A 2 17.22 -6.82 -6.23
N VAL A 3 18.40 -6.88 -5.60
CA VAL A 3 18.99 -5.73 -4.88
C VAL A 3 19.16 -4.52 -5.81
N GLY A 4 19.66 -4.74 -7.03
CA GLY A 4 19.82 -3.67 -8.02
C GLY A 4 18.50 -3.02 -8.43
N SER A 5 17.44 -3.80 -8.63
CA SER A 5 16.09 -3.29 -8.93
C SER A 5 15.52 -2.47 -7.78
N VAL A 6 15.70 -2.92 -6.53
CA VAL A 6 15.27 -2.18 -5.33
C VAL A 6 16.02 -0.86 -5.21
N LEU A 7 17.35 -0.87 -5.36
CA LEU A 7 18.17 0.34 -5.32
C LEU A 7 17.79 1.32 -6.44
N ALA A 8 17.56 0.82 -7.66
CA ALA A 8 17.13 1.65 -8.77
C ALA A 8 15.76 2.29 -8.52
N PHE A 9 14.80 1.53 -7.96
CA PHE A 9 13.50 2.05 -7.57
C PHE A 9 13.59 3.14 -6.49
N ILE A 10 14.41 2.92 -5.46
CA ILE A 10 14.67 3.91 -4.40
C ILE A 10 15.33 5.16 -5.00
N LEU A 11 16.30 4.99 -5.90
CA LEU A 11 16.95 6.10 -6.59
C LEU A 11 15.94 6.93 -7.40
N GLY A 12 14.98 6.28 -8.04
CA GLY A 12 13.88 6.93 -8.74
C GLY A 12 12.98 7.77 -7.84
N ILE A 13 12.61 7.22 -6.67
CA ILE A 13 11.87 7.96 -5.62
C ILE A 13 12.67 9.19 -5.19
N TYR A 14 13.96 9.00 -4.89
CA TYR A 14 14.82 10.08 -4.42
C TYR A 14 15.01 11.17 -5.48
N ALA A 15 15.30 10.78 -6.73
CA ALA A 15 15.47 11.70 -7.84
C ALA A 15 14.22 12.55 -8.05
N GLN A 16 13.03 11.94 -8.03
CA GLN A 16 11.76 12.67 -8.14
C GLN A 16 11.46 13.55 -6.93
N ALA A 17 11.85 13.12 -5.73
CA ALA A 17 11.62 13.89 -4.51
C ALA A 17 12.48 15.16 -4.44
N VAL A 18 13.70 15.12 -5.00
CA VAL A 18 14.62 16.27 -5.06
C VAL A 18 14.37 17.14 -6.30
N ASN A 19 14.23 16.51 -7.46
CA ASN A 19 14.06 17.16 -8.77
C ASN A 19 12.78 16.65 -9.44
N PRO A 20 11.64 17.31 -9.20
CA PRO A 20 10.36 16.71 -9.47
C PRO A 20 10.01 16.84 -10.97
N LEU A 21 10.20 15.76 -11.72
CA LEU A 21 9.91 15.69 -13.16
C LEU A 21 8.40 15.75 -13.44
N PRO A 22 7.97 16.28 -14.62
CA PRO A 22 6.58 16.22 -15.04
C PRO A 22 6.08 14.78 -15.21
N THR A 23 4.86 14.50 -14.71
CA THR A 23 4.20 13.20 -14.87
C THR A 23 4.15 12.70 -16.32
N PRO A 24 3.77 13.49 -17.36
CA PRO A 24 3.73 12.97 -18.72
C PRO A 24 5.10 12.57 -19.25
N LEU A 25 6.16 13.26 -18.83
CA LEU A 25 7.54 12.97 -19.22
C LEU A 25 8.04 11.67 -18.58
N THR A 26 7.75 11.45 -17.29
CA THR A 26 8.11 10.17 -16.64
C THR A 26 7.41 8.97 -17.29
N LEU A 27 6.15 9.14 -17.71
CA LEU A 27 5.34 8.10 -18.32
C LEU A 27 5.81 7.79 -19.75
N SER A 28 6.13 8.83 -20.55
CA SER A 28 6.68 8.64 -21.89
C SER A 28 8.04 7.93 -21.85
N LEU A 29 8.95 8.32 -20.95
CA LEU A 29 10.23 7.65 -20.75
C LEU A 29 10.05 6.19 -20.33
N LEU A 30 9.09 5.90 -19.44
CA LEU A 30 8.81 4.53 -19.01
C LEU A 30 8.33 3.68 -20.18
N THR A 31 7.35 4.17 -20.95
CA THR A 31 6.83 3.45 -22.13
C THR A 31 7.91 3.21 -23.19
N CYS A 32 8.75 4.22 -23.45
CA CYS A 32 9.87 4.10 -24.39
C CYS A 32 10.89 3.05 -23.92
N SER A 33 11.25 3.06 -22.64
CA SER A 33 12.18 2.08 -22.08
C SER A 33 11.65 0.64 -22.20
N LEU A 34 10.36 0.42 -21.92
CA LEU A 34 9.70 -0.89 -22.06
C LEU A 34 9.65 -1.36 -23.52
N ALA A 35 9.37 -0.46 -24.46
CA ALA A 35 9.34 -0.76 -25.89
C ALA A 35 10.74 -1.12 -26.46
N LEU A 36 11.81 -0.56 -25.87
CA LEU A 36 13.18 -0.82 -26.31
C LEU A 36 13.72 -2.19 -25.85
N ILE A 37 13.21 -2.75 -24.74
CA ILE A 37 13.66 -4.04 -24.18
C ILE A 37 13.65 -5.17 -25.23
N PRO A 38 12.55 -5.45 -25.96
CA PRO A 38 12.52 -6.55 -26.92
C PRO A 38 13.50 -6.37 -28.09
N ILE A 39 13.80 -5.12 -28.47
CA ILE A 39 14.74 -4.80 -29.54
C ILE A 39 16.18 -5.06 -29.09
N LEU A 40 16.52 -4.69 -27.84
CA LEU A 40 17.88 -4.83 -27.30
C LEU A 40 18.20 -6.22 -26.76
N LEU A 41 17.19 -7.09 -26.57
CA LEU A 41 17.41 -8.51 -26.24
C LEU A 41 18.36 -9.21 -27.22
N ARG A 42 18.43 -8.72 -28.47
CA ARG A 42 19.32 -9.26 -29.53
C ARG A 42 20.72 -8.63 -29.54
N ARG A 43 20.93 -7.46 -28.90
CA ARG A 43 22.18 -6.68 -28.98
C ARG A 43 23.14 -6.89 -27.82
N GLY A 44 22.66 -7.33 -26.64
CA GLY A 44 23.53 -7.66 -25.52
C GLY A 44 22.85 -7.60 -24.15
N ARG A 45 23.27 -8.50 -23.23
CA ARG A 45 22.66 -8.65 -21.90
C ARG A 45 22.81 -7.42 -21.00
N ILE A 46 23.93 -6.69 -21.11
CA ILE A 46 24.21 -5.51 -20.27
C ILE A 46 23.25 -4.37 -20.57
N ALA A 47 23.01 -4.07 -21.86
CA ALA A 47 22.11 -2.98 -22.24
C ALA A 47 20.65 -3.22 -21.79
N VAL A 48 20.20 -4.48 -21.87
CA VAL A 48 18.89 -4.89 -21.34
C VAL A 48 18.82 -4.72 -19.83
N LEU A 49 19.88 -5.11 -19.10
CA LEU A 49 19.95 -4.91 -17.65
C LEU A 49 19.86 -3.42 -17.28
N CYS A 50 20.58 -2.55 -17.99
CA CYS A 50 20.51 -1.10 -17.76
C CYS A 50 19.10 -0.54 -18.01
N LEU A 51 18.44 -0.96 -19.09
CA LEU A 51 17.05 -0.56 -19.39
C LEU A 51 16.06 -1.04 -18.33
N ILE A 52 16.21 -2.27 -17.83
CA ILE A 52 15.38 -2.79 -16.74
C ILE A 52 15.57 -1.95 -15.48
N LEU A 53 16.82 -1.65 -15.10
CA LEU A 53 17.11 -0.81 -13.93
C LEU A 53 16.56 0.61 -14.11
N LEU A 54 16.70 1.19 -15.31
CA LEU A 54 16.09 2.49 -15.64
C LEU A 54 14.57 2.43 -15.50
N GLY A 55 13.92 1.36 -15.98
CA GLY A 55 12.49 1.14 -15.82
C GLY A 55 12.07 1.13 -14.35
N PHE A 56 12.79 0.40 -13.47
CA PHE A 56 12.53 0.42 -12.02
C PHE A 56 12.68 1.82 -11.42
N SER A 57 13.69 2.59 -11.82
CA SER A 57 13.85 3.99 -11.39
C SER A 57 12.70 4.89 -11.87
N LEU A 58 12.29 4.75 -13.13
CA LEU A 58 11.16 5.51 -13.68
C LEU A 58 9.84 5.16 -12.99
N VAL A 59 9.62 3.89 -12.63
CA VAL A 59 8.45 3.49 -11.82
C VAL A 59 8.51 4.10 -10.42
N GLY A 60 9.68 4.14 -9.79
CA GLY A 60 9.89 4.82 -8.50
C GLY A 60 9.59 6.32 -8.56
N SER A 61 10.06 6.99 -9.62
CA SER A 61 9.76 8.39 -9.89
C SER A 61 8.26 8.61 -10.16
N LEU A 62 7.64 7.78 -11.00
CA LEU A 62 6.21 7.88 -11.32
C LEU A 62 5.33 7.75 -10.06
N ARG A 63 5.69 6.86 -9.13
CA ARG A 63 4.97 6.71 -7.84
C ARG A 63 4.87 8.04 -7.10
N VAL A 64 5.98 8.78 -6.98
CA VAL A 64 6.02 10.08 -6.31
C VAL A 64 5.34 11.15 -7.16
N ALA A 65 5.49 11.09 -8.48
CA ALA A 65 4.89 12.06 -9.40
C ALA A 65 3.35 12.02 -9.41
N LEU A 66 2.74 10.86 -9.14
CA LEU A 66 1.29 10.68 -9.03
C LEU A 66 0.69 11.24 -7.73
N VAL A 67 1.52 11.61 -6.77
CA VAL A 67 1.07 12.18 -5.50
C VAL A 67 0.83 13.68 -5.66
N PRO A 68 -0.33 14.22 -5.21
CA PRO A 68 -0.60 15.65 -5.25
C PRO A 68 0.53 16.46 -4.57
N ARG A 69 1.05 17.48 -5.27
CA ARG A 69 2.18 18.29 -4.80
C ARG A 69 1.77 19.35 -3.78
N ASP A 70 2.77 19.90 -3.10
CA ASP A 70 2.62 20.98 -2.12
C ASP A 70 1.85 22.21 -2.65
N ASP A 71 1.98 22.56 -3.92
CA ASP A 71 1.23 23.67 -4.53
C ASP A 71 -0.28 23.39 -4.67
N ALA A 72 -0.68 22.11 -4.63
CA ALA A 72 -2.08 21.69 -4.63
C ALA A 72 -2.66 21.58 -3.21
N PHE A 73 -1.83 21.67 -2.17
CA PHE A 73 -2.31 21.77 -0.80
C PHE A 73 -2.88 23.16 -0.59
N VAL A 74 -4.21 23.24 -0.62
CA VAL A 74 -4.95 24.47 -0.42
C VAL A 74 -4.57 25.09 0.93
N SER A 75 -4.30 26.39 0.95
CA SER A 75 -4.15 27.17 2.18
C SER A 75 -5.52 27.28 2.87
N ILE A 76 -5.87 26.23 3.61
CA ILE A 76 -7.12 26.21 4.39
C ILE A 76 -6.93 27.17 5.57
N PRO A 77 -7.84 28.14 5.78
CA PRO A 77 -7.75 29.02 6.93
C PRO A 77 -7.73 28.18 8.22
N GLU A 78 -6.60 28.17 8.92
CA GLU A 78 -6.52 27.57 10.24
C GLU A 78 -7.58 28.27 11.12
N ARG A 79 -8.70 27.59 11.43
CA ARG A 79 -9.73 27.89 12.47
C ARG A 79 -11.21 27.79 12.03
N ARG A 80 -11.55 27.48 10.77
CA ARG A 80 -12.98 27.28 10.44
C ARG A 80 -13.44 25.88 10.85
N ASN A 81 -14.29 25.81 11.87
CA ASN A 81 -14.97 24.57 12.23
C ASN A 81 -16.00 24.28 11.14
N ASP A 82 -15.82 23.19 10.39
CA ASP A 82 -16.65 22.86 9.25
C ASP A 82 -17.00 21.36 9.23
N LEU A 83 -17.97 20.99 8.40
CA LEU A 83 -18.37 19.61 8.17
C LEU A 83 -17.51 19.01 7.05
N TYR A 84 -16.59 18.12 7.43
CA TYR A 84 -15.76 17.38 6.51
C TYR A 84 -16.37 16.00 6.24
N GLY A 85 -16.59 15.70 4.98
CA GLY A 85 -17.02 14.38 4.51
C GLY A 85 -15.85 13.70 3.81
N GLY A 86 -15.69 12.40 3.99
CA GLY A 86 -14.61 11.67 3.34
C GLY A 86 -14.76 10.16 3.42
N THR A 87 -13.89 9.46 2.70
CA THR A 87 -13.78 8.00 2.67
C THR A 87 -12.53 7.56 3.39
N VAL A 88 -12.64 6.54 4.23
CA VAL A 88 -11.49 5.93 4.90
C VAL A 88 -10.67 5.15 3.88
N ILE A 89 -9.39 5.47 3.74
CA ILE A 89 -8.46 4.74 2.85
C ILE A 89 -7.61 3.77 3.65
N GLU A 90 -7.10 4.22 4.79
CA GLU A 90 -6.26 3.42 5.67
C GLU A 90 -6.78 3.57 7.08
N SER A 91 -6.78 2.48 7.83
CA SER A 91 -7.22 2.46 9.21
C SER A 91 -6.18 1.72 10.05
N SER A 92 -5.69 2.38 11.09
CA SER A 92 -4.84 1.81 12.13
C SER A 92 -5.54 1.97 13.48
N ALA A 93 -5.04 1.29 14.51
CA ALA A 93 -5.64 1.30 15.85
C ALA A 93 -5.89 2.71 16.44
N THR A 94 -5.09 3.72 16.04
CA THR A 94 -5.18 5.10 16.58
C THR A 94 -5.25 6.17 15.50
N MET A 95 -5.04 5.81 14.24
CA MET A 95 -4.83 6.76 13.14
C MET A 95 -5.53 6.25 11.90
N THR A 96 -6.43 7.06 11.35
CA THR A 96 -7.19 6.73 10.14
C THR A 96 -6.87 7.77 9.07
N THR A 97 -6.45 7.33 7.88
CA THR A 97 -6.25 8.21 6.73
C THR A 97 -7.56 8.32 5.96
N VAL A 98 -8.07 9.54 5.83
CA VAL A 98 -9.36 9.84 5.19
C VAL A 98 -9.11 10.67 3.95
N ARG A 99 -9.68 10.28 2.81
CA ARG A 99 -9.75 11.13 1.62
C ARG A 99 -11.03 11.95 1.65
N LEU A 100 -10.85 13.25 1.75
CA LEU A 100 -11.93 14.21 1.83
C LEU A 100 -12.67 14.29 0.49
N SER A 101 -14.00 14.27 0.57
CA SER A 101 -14.93 14.48 -0.54
C SER A 101 -15.65 15.83 -0.43
N SER A 102 -15.86 16.31 0.79
CA SER A 102 -16.44 17.62 1.09
C SER A 102 -15.68 18.35 2.21
N PRO A 103 -15.59 19.69 2.18
CA PRO A 103 -16.09 20.62 1.15
C PRO A 103 -15.37 20.47 -0.21
N ALA A 104 -15.96 20.99 -1.30
CA ALA A 104 -15.40 20.83 -2.66
C ALA A 104 -13.95 21.31 -2.80
N LEU A 105 -13.58 22.34 -2.01
CA LEU A 105 -12.22 22.88 -1.90
C LEU A 105 -11.20 21.84 -1.40
N CYS A 106 -11.65 20.88 -0.57
CA CYS A 106 -10.81 19.86 0.04
C CYS A 106 -10.88 18.51 -0.69
N ARG A 107 -11.57 18.44 -1.83
CA ARG A 107 -11.82 17.18 -2.53
C ARG A 107 -10.51 16.53 -2.98
N GLY A 108 -10.30 15.28 -2.59
CA GLY A 108 -9.11 14.49 -2.93
C GLY A 108 -7.95 14.63 -1.95
N ILE A 109 -8.00 15.59 -1.01
CA ILE A 109 -6.99 15.75 0.03
C ILE A 109 -7.04 14.54 0.98
N ARG A 110 -5.86 13.99 1.31
CA ARG A 110 -5.74 12.96 2.34
C ARG A 110 -5.38 13.62 3.66
N ALA A 111 -6.22 13.38 4.66
CA ALA A 111 -6.06 13.91 6.01
C ALA A 111 -6.02 12.77 7.02
N VAL A 112 -5.23 12.96 8.07
CA VAL A 112 -5.13 12.06 9.20
C VAL A 112 -6.24 12.40 10.18
N PHE A 113 -7.08 11.44 10.51
CA PHE A 113 -8.08 11.55 11.57
C PHE A 113 -7.68 10.63 12.72
N VAL A 114 -7.47 11.22 13.90
CA VAL A 114 -7.18 10.48 15.13
C VAL A 114 -8.51 10.18 15.83
N SER A 115 -8.81 8.89 16.00
CA SER A 115 -10.06 8.43 16.62
C SER A 115 -9.80 7.09 17.31
N ASP A 116 -10.42 6.91 18.47
CA ASP A 116 -10.36 5.66 19.25
C ASP A 116 -11.33 4.60 18.72
N VAL A 117 -12.27 4.99 17.84
CA VAL A 117 -13.20 4.07 17.18
C VAL A 117 -12.55 3.50 15.92
N PRO A 118 -12.36 2.18 15.81
CA PRO A 118 -11.84 1.56 14.60
C PRO A 118 -12.86 1.71 13.47
N MET A 119 -12.41 2.26 12.35
CA MET A 119 -13.23 2.47 11.16
C MET A 119 -12.78 1.54 10.03
N PRO A 120 -13.67 0.73 9.44
CA PRO A 120 -13.32 -0.10 8.29
C PRO A 120 -12.86 0.75 7.10
N ILE A 121 -12.01 0.17 6.25
CA ILE A 121 -11.62 0.80 4.98
C ILE A 121 -12.86 0.95 4.09
N ASN A 122 -12.89 2.00 3.26
CA ASN A 122 -14.00 2.35 2.38
C ASN A 122 -15.30 2.75 3.11
N THR A 123 -15.20 3.11 4.39
CA THR A 123 -16.31 3.71 5.15
C THR A 123 -16.41 5.19 4.81
N GLU A 124 -17.62 5.67 4.52
CA GLU A 124 -17.90 7.10 4.44
C GLU A 124 -18.09 7.66 5.83
N ILE A 125 -17.34 8.72 6.14
CA ILE A 125 -17.41 9.40 7.42
C ILE A 125 -17.75 10.87 7.23
N ARG A 126 -18.49 11.42 8.19
CA ARG A 126 -18.66 12.85 8.35
C ARG A 126 -18.14 13.27 9.70
N VAL A 127 -17.21 14.22 9.69
CA VAL A 127 -16.54 14.74 10.88
C VAL A 127 -16.76 16.24 10.94
N VAL A 128 -17.27 16.72 12.07
CA VAL A 128 -17.32 18.16 12.34
C VAL A 128 -16.08 18.53 13.11
N GLY A 129 -15.30 19.46 12.57
CA GLY A 129 -14.02 19.78 13.19
C GLY A 129 -13.19 20.78 12.42
N LEU A 130 -11.90 20.77 12.72
CA LEU A 130 -10.88 21.63 12.16
C LEU A 130 -9.92 20.79 11.33
N LEU A 131 -9.71 21.20 10.10
CA LEU A 131 -8.63 20.70 9.26
C LEU A 131 -7.41 21.61 9.44
N ARG A 132 -6.29 21.03 9.86
CA ARG A 132 -5.02 21.74 10.08
C ARG A 132 -3.93 21.08 9.26
N GLU A 133 -2.87 21.81 8.97
CA GLU A 133 -1.70 21.22 8.36
C GLU A 133 -1.06 20.19 9.32
N LEU A 134 -0.56 19.08 8.78
CA LEU A 134 0.06 18.01 9.56
C LEU A 134 1.24 18.56 10.38
N ARG A 135 1.06 18.63 11.71
CA ARG A 135 2.14 19.00 12.64
C ARG A 135 2.89 17.73 13.06
N PRO A 136 4.22 17.79 13.19
CA PRO A 136 5.00 16.65 13.66
C PRO A 136 4.60 16.30 15.10
N SER A 137 4.06 15.10 15.30
CA SER A 137 3.51 14.67 16.60
C SER A 137 4.55 13.99 17.51
N PHE A 138 5.80 13.81 17.06
CA PHE A 138 6.85 13.14 17.84
C PHE A 138 8.01 14.09 18.15
N LYS A 139 8.46 14.08 19.41
CA LYS A 139 9.79 14.58 19.84
C LYS A 139 10.88 13.66 19.25
N ASN A 140 11.01 13.63 17.94
CA ASN A 140 12.12 12.97 17.28
C ASN A 140 13.20 14.04 17.01
N PRO A 141 14.46 13.87 17.47
CA PRO A 141 15.51 14.88 17.34
C PRO A 141 15.79 15.31 15.89
N SER A 142 15.44 14.48 14.91
CA SER A 142 15.51 14.79 13.48
C SER A 142 14.17 15.33 12.96
N VAL A 143 14.00 16.64 13.11
CA VAL A 143 12.82 17.45 12.72
C VAL A 143 12.42 17.31 11.23
N GLY A 144 13.32 16.84 10.36
CA GLY A 144 13.11 16.81 8.91
C GLY A 144 12.35 15.60 8.31
N SER A 145 12.18 14.47 9.01
CA SER A 145 11.88 13.20 8.32
C SER A 145 10.40 12.85 8.16
N TRP A 146 9.58 12.97 9.20
CA TRP A 146 8.23 12.38 9.16
C TRP A 146 7.21 13.17 8.36
N LYS A 147 7.17 14.50 8.53
CA LYS A 147 6.26 15.39 7.77
C LYS A 147 6.55 15.30 6.27
N TRP A 148 7.83 15.34 5.89
CA TRP A 148 8.27 15.21 4.50
C TRP A 148 7.91 13.84 3.92
N LEU A 149 8.13 12.75 4.67
CA LEU A 149 7.77 11.40 4.24
C LEU A 149 6.25 11.24 4.05
N LYS A 150 5.43 11.75 4.99
CA LYS A 150 3.97 11.71 4.87
C LYS A 150 3.44 12.57 3.72
N ARG A 151 4.09 13.69 3.41
CA ARG A 151 3.81 14.46 2.20
C ARG A 151 4.12 13.66 0.92
N LEU A 152 5.21 12.89 0.88
CA LEU A 152 5.48 11.97 -0.24
C LEU A 152 4.44 10.85 -0.39
N GLU A 153 3.66 10.56 0.66
CA GLU A 153 2.50 9.65 0.62
C GLU A 153 1.18 10.37 0.25
N GLY A 154 1.23 11.70 0.11
CA GLY A 154 0.08 12.56 -0.20
C GLY A 154 -0.74 12.95 1.01
N ILE A 155 -0.22 12.74 2.22
CA ILE A 155 -0.88 13.03 3.49
C ILE A 155 -0.33 14.35 4.03
N GLY A 156 -1.11 15.42 3.87
CA GLY A 156 -0.69 16.79 4.20
C GLY A 156 -1.38 17.41 5.41
N TYR A 157 -2.51 16.85 5.85
CA TYR A 157 -3.38 17.48 6.85
C TYR A 157 -3.75 16.55 7.99
N GLU A 158 -4.12 17.14 9.11
CA GLU A 158 -4.69 16.50 10.28
C GLU A 158 -6.11 17.05 10.49
N LEU A 159 -7.09 16.16 10.55
CA LEU A 159 -8.48 16.44 10.86
C LEU A 159 -8.70 16.19 12.35
N LYS A 160 -9.06 17.23 13.09
CA LYS A 160 -9.44 17.12 14.51
C LYS A 160 -10.90 17.47 14.68
N GLY A 161 -11.70 16.55 15.18
CA GLY A 161 -13.13 16.78 15.29
C GLY A 161 -13.88 15.63 15.91
N ARG A 162 -15.20 15.78 15.95
CA ARG A 162 -16.14 14.75 16.40
C ARG A 162 -16.76 14.07 15.18
N LEU A 163 -16.75 12.74 15.20
CA LEU A 163 -17.47 11.92 14.22
C LEU A 163 -18.98 12.15 14.39
N VAL A 164 -19.66 12.54 13.30
CA VAL A 164 -21.10 12.79 13.27
C VAL A 164 -21.84 11.61 12.67
N SER A 165 -21.34 11.04 11.58
CA SER A 165 -21.95 9.87 10.96
C SER A 165 -20.90 8.97 10.34
N MET A 166 -21.21 7.68 10.30
CA MET A 166 -20.40 6.63 9.70
C MET A 166 -21.32 5.74 8.86
N THR A 167 -21.05 5.64 7.57
CA THR A 167 -21.78 4.78 6.64
C THR A 167 -20.80 3.80 6.04
N ALA A 168 -20.96 2.51 6.34
CA ALA A 168 -20.10 1.47 5.78
C ALA A 168 -20.29 1.42 4.25
N GLY A 169 -19.21 1.57 3.49
CA GLY A 169 -19.24 1.38 2.05
C GLY A 169 -19.26 -0.11 1.69
N THR A 170 -19.98 -0.47 0.65
CA THR A 170 -19.99 -1.85 0.13
C THR A 170 -18.74 -2.08 -0.71
N SER A 171 -17.70 -2.67 -0.12
CA SER A 171 -16.53 -3.16 -0.86
C SER A 171 -16.56 -4.68 -0.94
N LEU A 172 -16.33 -5.24 -2.14
CA LEU A 172 -16.13 -6.68 -2.31
C LEU A 172 -14.96 -7.17 -1.45
N VAL A 173 -13.92 -6.35 -1.32
CA VAL A 173 -12.76 -6.64 -0.47
C VAL A 173 -13.17 -6.77 0.99
N GLU A 174 -14.04 -5.88 1.49
CA GLU A 174 -14.54 -5.95 2.86
C GLU A 174 -15.43 -7.18 3.08
N GLY A 175 -16.19 -7.58 2.06
CA GLY A 175 -16.93 -8.85 2.06
C GLY A 175 -16.02 -10.07 2.20
N PHE A 176 -14.94 -10.14 1.41
CA PHE A 176 -13.93 -11.19 1.53
C PHE A 176 -13.20 -11.13 2.88
N ARG A 177 -12.83 -9.93 3.33
CA ARG A 177 -12.21 -9.66 4.63
C ARG A 177 -13.05 -10.18 5.77
N GLY A 178 -14.34 -9.83 5.79
CA GLY A 178 -15.32 -10.28 6.76
C GLY A 178 -15.57 -11.79 6.70
N TYR A 179 -15.59 -12.39 5.49
CA TYR A 179 -15.70 -13.84 5.34
C TYR A 179 -14.53 -14.58 6.00
N PHE A 180 -13.29 -14.17 5.74
CA PHE A 180 -12.12 -14.79 6.37
C PHE A 180 -12.10 -14.55 7.87
N LYS A 181 -12.40 -13.33 8.33
CA LYS A 181 -12.48 -13.01 9.76
C LYS A 181 -13.48 -13.91 10.48
N LYS A 182 -14.70 -14.04 9.95
CA LYS A 182 -15.74 -14.90 10.51
C LYS A 182 -15.34 -16.38 10.52
N THR A 183 -14.68 -16.85 9.46
CA THR A 183 -14.17 -18.23 9.37
C THR A 183 -13.11 -18.51 10.45
N ILE A 184 -12.18 -17.57 10.67
CA ILE A 184 -11.14 -17.69 11.69
C ILE A 184 -11.76 -17.65 13.09
N GLU A 185 -12.71 -16.74 13.34
CA GLU A 185 -13.45 -16.66 14.61
C GLU A 185 -14.22 -17.96 14.91
N GLN A 186 -14.83 -18.58 13.90
CA GLN A 186 -15.55 -19.84 14.03
C GLN A 186 -14.65 -21.07 14.19
N SER A 187 -13.37 -20.97 13.88
CA SER A 187 -12.43 -22.09 13.98
C SER A 187 -12.10 -22.52 15.42
N GLY A 188 -12.44 -21.70 16.42
CA GLY A 188 -12.14 -21.97 17.83
C GLY A 188 -10.64 -21.91 18.18
N ALA A 189 -9.82 -21.27 17.33
CA ALA A 189 -8.39 -21.11 17.57
C ALA A 189 -8.11 -20.30 18.85
N ARG A 190 -7.01 -20.62 19.56
CA ARG A 190 -6.61 -19.93 20.81
C ARG A 190 -6.19 -18.47 20.61
N HIS A 191 -5.66 -18.12 19.45
CA HIS A 191 -5.12 -16.79 19.12
C HIS A 191 -5.72 -16.25 17.82
N THR A 192 -7.06 -16.21 17.78
CA THR A 192 -7.86 -15.74 16.64
C THR A 192 -7.46 -14.35 16.19
N ASP A 193 -7.10 -13.47 17.13
CA ASP A 193 -6.65 -12.10 16.86
C ASP A 193 -5.33 -12.07 16.08
N VAL A 194 -4.33 -12.84 16.52
CA VAL A 194 -3.04 -12.97 15.81
C VAL A 194 -3.25 -13.59 14.43
N LEU A 195 -4.06 -14.64 14.33
CA LEU A 195 -4.39 -15.29 13.05
C LEU A 195 -5.08 -14.33 12.08
N THR A 196 -6.02 -13.53 12.58
CA THR A 196 -6.73 -12.52 11.80
C THR A 196 -5.77 -11.44 11.33
N THR A 197 -4.90 -10.92 12.21
CA THR A 197 -3.87 -9.94 11.82
C THR A 197 -2.91 -10.49 10.77
N LEU A 198 -2.48 -11.75 10.88
CA LEU A 198 -1.53 -12.34 9.92
C LEU A 198 -2.16 -12.66 8.56
N THR A 199 -3.45 -13.05 8.55
CA THR A 199 -4.14 -13.50 7.33
C THR A 199 -4.80 -12.33 6.60
N VAL A 200 -5.37 -11.41 7.36
CA VAL A 200 -6.26 -10.35 6.89
C VAL A 200 -5.63 -8.96 7.02
N GLY A 201 -4.48 -8.84 7.70
CA GLY A 201 -3.81 -7.55 7.91
C GLY A 201 -4.48 -6.65 8.94
N ASP A 202 -5.63 -7.05 9.49
CA ASP A 202 -6.40 -6.25 10.45
C ASP A 202 -5.73 -6.28 11.82
N ARG A 203 -5.06 -5.17 12.16
CA ARG A 203 -4.44 -4.93 13.47
C ARG A 203 -5.41 -4.39 14.52
N THR A 204 -6.63 -3.98 14.13
CA THR A 204 -7.60 -3.39 15.08
C THR A 204 -8.12 -4.41 16.09
N SER A 205 -8.11 -5.69 15.72
CA SER A 205 -8.59 -6.80 16.55
C SER A 205 -7.51 -7.37 17.49
N LEU A 206 -6.27 -6.86 17.44
CA LEU A 206 -5.13 -7.40 18.18
C LEU A 206 -5.01 -6.77 19.57
N ASP A 207 -4.94 -7.61 20.61
CA ASP A 207 -4.81 -7.15 22.00
C ASP A 207 -3.51 -6.36 22.23
N GLN A 208 -3.59 -5.26 23.00
CA GLN A 208 -2.45 -4.38 23.27
C GLN A 208 -1.30 -5.12 23.97
N GLY A 209 -1.62 -6.02 24.90
CA GLY A 209 -0.61 -6.82 25.60
C GLY A 209 0.18 -7.72 24.66
N LYS A 210 -0.50 -8.33 23.67
CA LYS A 210 0.18 -9.12 22.63
C LYS A 210 1.01 -8.25 21.71
N ASN A 211 0.51 -7.08 21.29
CA ASN A 211 1.29 -6.14 20.47
C ASN A 211 2.60 -5.74 21.17
N ASP A 212 2.53 -5.41 22.46
CA ASP A 212 3.68 -5.04 23.26
C ASP A 212 4.70 -6.19 23.38
N LEU A 213 4.23 -7.43 23.48
CA LEU A 213 5.12 -8.59 23.44
C LEU A 213 5.86 -8.68 22.10
N PHE A 214 5.15 -8.57 20.96
CA PHE A 214 5.79 -8.56 19.63
C PHE A 214 6.77 -7.40 19.44
N ILE A 215 6.47 -6.22 20.02
CA ILE A 215 7.39 -5.07 20.01
C ILE A 215 8.63 -5.38 20.85
N ARG A 216 8.46 -5.88 22.08
CA ARG A 216 9.55 -6.22 23.01
C ARG A 216 10.47 -7.31 22.45
N THR A 217 9.93 -8.27 21.71
CA THR A 217 10.72 -9.33 21.07
C THR A 217 11.27 -8.94 19.70
N GLY A 218 11.00 -7.72 19.21
CA GLY A 218 11.45 -7.25 17.90
C GLY A 218 10.75 -7.90 16.70
N THR A 219 9.68 -8.66 16.93
CA THR A 219 8.93 -9.42 15.93
C THR A 219 7.64 -8.72 15.48
N SER A 220 7.43 -7.47 15.87
CA SER A 220 6.28 -6.64 15.44
C SER A 220 6.15 -6.47 13.92
N HIS A 221 7.26 -6.61 13.19
CA HIS A 221 7.27 -6.60 11.73
C HIS A 221 6.53 -7.80 11.11
N VAL A 222 6.43 -8.92 11.82
CA VAL A 222 5.69 -10.13 11.37
C VAL A 222 4.17 -9.87 11.38
N LEU A 223 3.70 -9.02 12.30
CA LEU A 223 2.30 -8.60 12.38
C LEU A 223 1.88 -7.63 11.27
N ALA A 224 2.83 -7.05 10.54
CA ALA A 224 2.51 -6.35 9.30
C ALA A 224 2.53 -7.40 8.19
N ILE A 225 1.67 -7.26 7.19
CA ILE A 225 1.74 -8.11 5.99
C ILE A 225 3.15 -8.00 5.44
N SER A 226 3.92 -9.05 5.68
CA SER A 226 5.34 -9.06 5.37
C SER A 226 5.54 -9.63 3.98
N GLY A 227 6.67 -9.30 3.36
CA GLY A 227 7.07 -9.92 2.09
C GLY A 227 7.15 -11.46 2.20
N PHE A 228 7.27 -12.00 3.42
CA PHE A 228 7.22 -13.44 3.69
C PHE A 228 5.83 -14.03 3.44
N ASN A 229 4.75 -13.38 3.90
CA ASN A 229 3.38 -13.85 3.63
C ASN A 229 3.12 -13.90 2.12
N VAL A 230 3.52 -12.83 1.41
CA VAL A 230 3.44 -12.78 -0.05
C VAL A 230 4.28 -13.88 -0.70
N GLY A 231 5.48 -14.16 -0.17
CA GLY A 231 6.36 -15.24 -0.61
C GLY A 231 5.74 -16.64 -0.44
N ILE A 232 5.14 -16.92 0.72
CA ILE A 232 4.44 -18.19 0.98
C ILE A 232 3.28 -18.36 0.00
N VAL A 233 2.42 -17.34 -0.14
CA VAL A 233 1.27 -17.39 -1.06
C VAL A 233 1.75 -17.62 -2.50
N SER A 234 2.77 -16.87 -2.94
CA SER A 234 3.38 -17.03 -4.26
C SER A 234 3.91 -18.45 -4.47
N GLY A 235 4.66 -18.97 -3.49
CA GLY A 235 5.23 -20.31 -3.53
C GLY A 235 4.16 -21.39 -3.59
N PHE A 236 3.14 -21.31 -2.74
CA PHE A 236 2.03 -22.25 -2.70
C PHE A 236 1.34 -22.36 -4.06
N PHE A 237 0.90 -21.23 -4.63
CA PHE A 237 0.24 -21.23 -5.95
C PHE A 237 1.19 -21.67 -7.06
N PHE A 238 2.46 -21.26 -7.03
CA PHE A 238 3.45 -21.71 -8.02
C PHE A 238 3.64 -23.23 -8.00
N PHE A 239 3.87 -23.83 -6.83
CA PHE A 239 4.06 -25.27 -6.70
C PHE A 239 2.78 -26.04 -7.03
N PHE A 240 1.63 -25.57 -6.56
CA PHE A 240 0.33 -26.15 -6.86
C PHE A 240 0.06 -26.18 -8.38
N LEU A 241 0.21 -25.03 -9.05
CA LEU A 241 0.03 -24.92 -10.51
C LEU A 241 1.08 -25.70 -11.28
N LYS A 242 2.33 -25.74 -10.79
CA LYS A 242 3.39 -26.55 -11.37
C LYS A 242 3.03 -28.03 -11.34
N ILE A 243 2.54 -28.53 -10.20
CA ILE A 243 2.06 -29.92 -10.07
C ILE A 243 0.90 -30.15 -11.04
N LEU A 244 -0.12 -29.29 -11.03
CA LEU A 244 -1.29 -29.40 -11.90
C LEU A 244 -0.93 -29.42 -13.40
N PHE A 245 -0.03 -28.54 -13.85
CA PHE A 245 0.44 -28.52 -15.23
C PHE A 245 1.39 -29.66 -15.57
N SER A 246 2.10 -30.23 -14.58
CA SER A 246 2.94 -31.41 -14.78
C SER A 246 2.17 -32.71 -14.96
N LEU A 247 0.89 -32.75 -14.54
CA LEU A 247 0.01 -33.91 -14.75
C LEU A 247 -0.29 -34.15 -16.24
N ARG A 248 -0.15 -33.13 -17.10
CA ARG A 248 -0.29 -33.29 -18.55
C ARG A 248 1.07 -33.61 -19.20
N PRO A 249 1.26 -34.80 -19.80
CA PRO A 249 2.55 -35.24 -20.36
C PRO A 249 3.13 -34.26 -21.39
N SER A 250 2.28 -33.67 -22.24
CA SER A 250 2.69 -32.70 -23.27
C SER A 250 3.35 -31.44 -22.70
N PHE A 251 2.90 -30.97 -21.53
CA PHE A 251 3.47 -29.78 -20.86
C PHE A 251 4.74 -30.09 -20.06
N ARG A 252 4.86 -31.34 -19.58
CA ARG A 252 6.03 -31.83 -18.84
C ARG A 252 7.25 -31.99 -19.75
N LEU A 253 7.08 -32.62 -20.91
CA LEU A 253 8.15 -32.89 -21.88
C LEU A 253 8.71 -31.60 -22.53
N SER A 254 7.87 -30.57 -22.66
CA SER A 254 8.27 -29.30 -23.27
C SER A 254 9.01 -28.34 -22.32
N GLY A 255 9.07 -28.61 -21.00
CA GLY A 255 9.61 -27.66 -20.00
C GLY A 255 8.78 -26.37 -19.84
N ARG A 256 7.67 -26.22 -20.58
CA ARG A 256 6.79 -25.05 -20.58
C ARG A 256 5.90 -24.97 -19.34
N HIS A 257 5.67 -26.09 -18.64
CA HIS A 257 4.88 -26.13 -17.40
C HIS A 257 5.35 -25.11 -16.36
N THR A 258 6.66 -24.94 -16.16
CA THR A 258 7.22 -23.96 -15.22
C THR A 258 6.94 -22.51 -15.64
N ARG A 259 6.98 -22.21 -16.94
CA ARG A 259 6.72 -20.85 -17.47
C ARG A 259 5.25 -20.47 -17.32
N TYR A 260 4.34 -21.39 -17.66
CA TYR A 260 2.90 -21.16 -17.50
C TYR A 260 2.50 -21.12 -16.02
N ALA A 261 3.07 -21.98 -15.17
CA ALA A 261 2.85 -21.90 -13.73
C ALA A 261 3.27 -20.53 -13.16
N ALA A 262 4.44 -20.01 -13.55
CA ALA A 262 4.90 -18.69 -13.12
C ALA A 262 3.96 -17.56 -13.58
N LEU A 263 3.52 -17.57 -14.84
CA LEU A 263 2.60 -16.55 -15.37
C LEU A 263 1.25 -16.57 -14.67
N VAL A 264 0.67 -17.75 -14.47
CA VAL A 264 -0.62 -17.91 -13.79
C VAL A 264 -0.52 -17.61 -12.29
N THR A 265 0.67 -17.75 -11.69
CA THR A 265 0.89 -17.38 -10.27
C THR A 265 0.84 -15.88 -10.04
N MET A 266 1.28 -15.05 -11.00
CA MET A 266 1.40 -13.59 -10.82
C MET A 266 0.18 -12.87 -10.23
N PRO A 267 -1.08 -13.12 -10.64
CA PRO A 267 -2.24 -12.43 -10.08
C PRO A 267 -2.52 -12.76 -8.60
N PHE A 268 -2.14 -13.93 -8.10
CA PHE A 268 -2.51 -14.36 -6.74
C PHE A 268 -1.86 -13.51 -5.63
N PRO A 269 -0.56 -13.19 -5.68
CA PRO A 269 0.07 -12.24 -4.75
C PRO A 269 -0.58 -10.85 -4.77
N PHE A 270 -0.96 -10.34 -5.96
CA PHE A 270 -1.66 -9.06 -6.05
C PHE A 270 -3.04 -9.13 -5.39
N ALA A 271 -3.82 -10.17 -5.66
CA ALA A 271 -5.11 -10.38 -5.01
C ALA A 271 -4.98 -10.48 -3.48
N PHE A 272 -3.97 -11.19 -2.99
CA PHE A 272 -3.65 -11.25 -1.56
C PHE A 272 -3.33 -9.87 -0.98
N MET A 273 -2.49 -9.07 -1.65
CA MET A 273 -2.17 -7.70 -1.23
C MET A 273 -3.36 -6.73 -1.27
N PHE A 274 -4.41 -7.01 -2.06
CA PHE A 274 -5.63 -6.21 -2.04
C PHE A 274 -6.55 -6.58 -0.89
N VAL A 275 -6.54 -7.85 -0.46
CA VAL A 275 -7.39 -8.34 0.63
C VAL A 275 -6.81 -7.99 2.00
N ALA A 276 -5.49 -8.12 2.14
CA ALA A 276 -4.76 -7.90 3.37
C ALA A 276 -4.45 -6.40 3.57
#